data_AF-X1I8G8-F1
#
_entry.id   AF-X1I8G8-F1
#
_cell.length_a   1.000
_cell.length_b   1.000
_cell.length_c   1.000
_cell.angle_alpha   90.00
_cell.angle_beta   90.00
_cell.angle_gamma   90.00
#
_symmetry.space_group_name_H-M   'P 1'
#
loop_
_entity.id
_entity.type
_entity.pdbx_description
1 polymer ?
#
loop_
_entity_poly.entity_id
_entity_poly.type
_entity_poly.pdbx_seq_one_letter_code
_entity_poly.pdbx_strand_id
1 'polypeptide(L)'
;RTDLLAWRDLHRVLKYFGATVTFLPAMVLAILLLIQHWVRRDPWRFQPLVQAGMLGESAIGILPLIALSHLTGKITMHAAAATAPAWACTTQQVLSGIGAGIYEGFIFRMLLIGIIMLIFVDALGLDKHIVATVAVLLSAALFSLYHFPAEQLAGQLPFPWKDFIFRALAGAYLGMVYVARGFGVSAGVHALFNVYVTVVN
;
A
#
# COMPACT_ATOMS: atom_id res chain seq x y z
N ARG A 1 -12.76 4.98 -34.42
CA ARG A 1 -11.41 4.39 -34.62
C ARG A 1 -10.39 5.47 -34.28
N THR A 2 -10.19 5.74 -33.00
CA THR A 2 -9.24 6.73 -32.48
C THR A 2 -8.28 5.98 -31.58
N ASP A 3 -7.34 5.29 -32.22
CA ASP A 3 -6.21 4.69 -31.52
C ASP A 3 -5.42 5.83 -30.90
N LEU A 4 -5.44 5.89 -29.56
CA LEU A 4 -4.77 6.88 -28.74
C LEU A 4 -3.26 6.81 -28.98
N LEU A 5 -2.77 7.58 -29.94
CA LEU A 5 -1.33 7.79 -30.23
C LEU A 5 -0.53 8.12 -28.94
N ALA A 6 -1.18 8.79 -27.98
CA ALA A 6 -0.62 9.12 -26.67
C ALA A 6 -0.11 7.92 -25.86
N TRP A 7 -0.76 6.75 -25.91
CA TRP A 7 -0.36 5.59 -25.12
C TRP A 7 0.97 4.99 -25.59
N ARG A 8 1.18 5.00 -26.91
CA ARG A 8 2.37 4.44 -27.56
C ARG A 8 3.58 5.36 -27.41
N ASP A 9 3.34 6.68 -27.40
CA ASP A 9 4.40 7.68 -27.24
C ASP A 9 4.84 7.79 -25.77
N LEU A 10 3.92 7.64 -24.81
CA LEU A 10 4.26 7.51 -23.39
C LEU A 10 5.17 6.31 -23.12
N HIS A 11 4.86 5.15 -23.73
CA HIS A 11 5.70 3.96 -23.65
C HIS A 11 7.10 4.17 -24.24
N ARG A 12 7.24 4.96 -25.30
CA ARG A 12 8.54 5.26 -25.91
C ARG A 12 9.37 6.23 -25.06
N VAL A 13 8.75 7.23 -24.47
CA VAL A 13 9.42 8.15 -23.54
C VAL A 13 9.91 7.39 -22.29
N LEU A 14 9.07 6.52 -21.71
CA LEU A 14 9.45 5.66 -20.58
C LEU A 14 10.59 4.70 -20.92
N LYS A 15 10.68 4.23 -22.16
CA LYS A 15 11.79 3.39 -22.65
C LYS A 15 13.09 4.17 -22.84
N TYR A 16 13.00 5.45 -23.24
CA TYR A 16 14.15 6.33 -23.48
C TYR A 16 14.81 6.80 -22.17
N PHE A 17 14.04 6.86 -21.07
CA PHE A 17 14.57 7.15 -19.74
C PHE A 17 15.34 5.98 -19.09
N GLY A 18 15.48 4.83 -19.76
CA GLY A 18 16.63 3.93 -19.63
C GLY A 18 16.95 3.31 -18.26
N ALA A 19 16.20 3.63 -17.21
CA ALA A 19 16.18 2.92 -15.95
C ALA A 19 15.07 1.88 -16.05
N THR A 20 15.45 0.62 -16.01
CA THR A 20 14.56 -0.54 -15.84
C THR A 20 13.36 -0.16 -14.98
N VAL A 21 12.15 -0.24 -15.57
CA VAL A 21 10.85 0.14 -14.96
C VAL A 21 10.68 -0.48 -13.55
N THR A 22 11.39 -1.57 -13.29
CA THR A 22 11.56 -2.26 -12.01
C THR A 22 12.02 -1.36 -10.85
N PHE A 23 12.97 -0.45 -11.06
CA PHE A 23 13.56 0.35 -9.97
C PHE A 23 12.96 1.75 -9.84
N LEU A 24 12.24 2.22 -10.86
CA LEU A 24 11.63 3.56 -10.86
C LEU A 24 10.77 3.82 -9.60
N PRO A 25 9.91 2.89 -9.13
CA PRO A 25 9.16 3.08 -7.90
C PRO A 25 10.02 3.29 -6.65
N ALA A 26 11.05 2.47 -6.47
CA ALA A 26 11.94 2.53 -5.32
C ALA A 26 12.76 3.83 -5.34
N MET A 27 13.21 4.24 -6.52
CA MET A 27 13.90 5.52 -6.72
C MET A 27 12.99 6.70 -6.42
N VAL A 28 11.75 6.70 -6.91
CA VAL A 28 10.79 7.79 -6.64
C VAL A 28 10.51 7.89 -5.14
N LEU A 29 10.29 6.76 -4.46
CA LEU A 29 10.12 6.73 -3.01
C LEU A 29 11.36 7.30 -2.28
N ALA A 30 12.56 6.82 -2.61
CA ALA A 30 13.79 7.28 -1.99
C ALA A 30 14.03 8.77 -2.23
N ILE A 31 13.86 9.25 -3.47
CA ILE A 31 14.02 10.65 -3.84
C ILE A 31 13.03 11.52 -3.08
N LEU A 32 11.76 11.13 -2.99
CA LEU A 32 10.75 11.90 -2.27
C LEU A 32 11.05 11.97 -0.77
N LEU A 33 11.48 10.87 -0.16
CA LEU A 33 11.91 10.88 1.25
C LEU A 33 13.15 11.75 1.47
N LEU A 34 14.11 11.74 0.53
CA LEU A 34 15.29 12.61 0.60
C LEU A 34 14.93 14.08 0.42
N ILE A 35 14.04 14.40 -0.51
CA ILE A 35 13.49 15.77 -0.69
C ILE A 35 12.79 16.19 0.61
N GLN A 36 11.95 15.33 1.17
CA GLN A 36 11.26 15.60 2.43
C GLN A 36 12.24 15.87 3.57
N HIS A 37 13.26 15.02 3.73
CA HIS A 37 14.33 15.18 4.73
C HIS A 37 15.07 16.51 4.56
N TRP A 38 15.38 16.87 3.31
CA TRP A 38 16.06 18.13 2.98
C TRP A 38 15.19 19.36 3.27
N VAL A 39 13.91 19.33 2.87
CA VAL A 39 12.94 20.42 3.10
C VAL A 39 12.68 20.62 4.60
N ARG A 40 12.55 19.53 5.36
CA ARG A 40 12.32 19.58 6.81
C ARG A 40 13.56 19.94 7.61
N ARG A 41 14.75 19.88 6.99
CA ARG A 41 16.06 20.07 7.64
C ARG A 41 16.23 19.16 8.85
N ASP A 42 15.74 17.92 8.73
CA ASP A 42 15.80 16.96 9.81
C ASP A 42 17.27 16.58 10.11
N PRO A 43 17.68 16.52 11.38
CA PRO A 43 19.04 16.13 11.72
C PRO A 43 19.25 14.65 11.38
N TRP A 44 20.41 14.32 10.82
CA TRP A 44 20.83 12.93 10.56
C TRP A 44 21.16 12.21 11.87
N ARG A 45 20.13 11.90 12.66
CA ARG A 45 20.23 11.19 13.95
C ARG A 45 19.53 9.85 13.84
N PHE A 46 20.33 8.78 13.87
CA PHE A 46 19.78 7.43 13.93
C PHE A 46 19.28 7.14 15.35
N GLN A 47 17.96 6.92 15.49
CA GLN A 47 17.31 6.63 16.77
C GLN A 47 16.81 5.17 16.76
N PRO A 48 17.66 4.18 17.09
CA PRO A 48 17.32 2.77 16.97
C PRO A 48 16.13 2.37 17.82
N LEU A 49 15.95 2.97 18.99
CA LEU A 49 14.83 2.68 19.88
C LEU A 49 13.48 3.08 19.27
N VAL A 50 13.44 4.20 18.53
CA VAL A 50 12.23 4.63 17.81
C VAL A 50 11.91 3.67 16.68
N GLN A 51 12.92 3.22 15.93
CA GLN A 51 12.73 2.24 14.85
C GLN A 51 12.24 0.90 15.39
N ALA A 52 12.81 0.42 16.51
CA ALA A 52 12.35 -0.77 17.21
C ALA A 52 10.90 -0.60 17.72
N GLY A 53 10.58 0.57 18.28
CA GLY A 53 9.22 0.90 18.70
C GLY A 53 8.22 0.89 17.55
N MET A 54 8.56 1.48 16.40
CA MET A 54 7.74 1.46 15.19
C MET A 54 7.52 0.04 14.67
N LEU A 55 8.54 -0.82 14.70
CA LEU A 55 8.41 -2.24 14.35
C LEU A 55 7.49 -2.97 15.33
N GLY A 56 7.62 -2.71 16.64
CA GLY A 56 6.75 -3.27 17.66
C GLY A 56 5.28 -2.87 17.48
N GLU A 57 5.02 -1.58 17.26
CA GLU A 57 3.69 -1.07 16.95
C GLU A 57 3.13 -1.67 15.66
N SER A 58 3.98 -1.85 14.65
CA SER A 58 3.58 -2.47 13.39
C SER A 58 3.18 -3.94 13.60
N ALA A 59 3.92 -4.67 14.41
CA ALA A 59 3.64 -6.07 14.74
C ALA A 59 2.32 -6.21 15.51
N ILE A 60 2.00 -5.29 16.43
CA ILE A 60 0.68 -5.26 17.10
C ILE A 60 -0.41 -4.84 16.10
N GLY A 61 -0.09 -3.88 15.23
CA GLY A 61 -1.01 -3.30 14.26
C GLY A 61 -1.50 -4.29 13.20
N ILE A 62 -0.89 -5.47 13.03
CA ILE A 62 -1.39 -6.50 12.10
C ILE A 62 -2.64 -7.21 12.66
N LEU A 63 -2.88 -7.19 13.98
CA LEU A 63 -3.95 -7.99 14.61
C LEU A 63 -5.34 -7.69 14.04
N PRO A 64 -5.75 -6.42 13.82
CA PRO A 64 -7.02 -6.12 13.16
C PRO A 64 -7.09 -6.65 11.73
N LEU A 65 -5.97 -6.68 11.00
CA LEU A 65 -5.94 -7.22 9.64
C LEU A 65 -6.08 -8.74 9.62
N ILE A 66 -5.50 -9.44 10.60
CA ILE A 66 -5.69 -10.89 10.79
C ILE A 66 -7.15 -11.18 11.13
N ALA A 67 -7.74 -10.46 12.09
CA ALA A 67 -9.16 -10.63 12.41
C ALA A 67 -10.05 -10.41 11.18
N LEU A 68 -9.79 -9.34 10.42
CA LEU A 68 -10.51 -9.02 9.20
C LEU A 68 -10.33 -10.08 8.10
N SER A 69 -9.14 -10.66 7.96
CA SER A 69 -8.86 -11.69 6.95
C SER A 69 -9.63 -12.99 7.22
N HIS A 70 -9.82 -13.34 8.49
CA HIS A 70 -10.69 -14.45 8.88
C HIS A 70 -12.17 -14.15 8.64
N LEU A 71 -12.64 -12.95 9.02
CA LEU A 71 -14.05 -12.55 8.85
C LEU A 71 -14.50 -12.50 7.37
N THR A 72 -13.59 -12.08 6.50
CA THR A 72 -13.84 -11.99 5.05
C THR A 72 -13.52 -13.28 4.30
N GLY A 73 -12.93 -14.27 4.97
CA GLY A 73 -12.50 -15.53 4.35
C GLY A 73 -11.31 -15.40 3.40
N LYS A 74 -10.54 -14.30 3.48
CA LYS A 74 -9.31 -14.12 2.69
C LYS A 74 -8.26 -15.16 3.04
N ILE A 75 -8.13 -15.48 4.33
CA ILE A 75 -7.40 -16.66 4.79
C ILE A 75 -8.46 -17.73 5.04
N THR A 76 -8.75 -18.52 4.01
CA THR A 76 -9.46 -19.78 4.25
C THR A 76 -8.49 -20.68 5.00
N MET A 77 -8.85 -21.13 6.21
CA MET A 77 -8.19 -22.28 6.82
C MET A 77 -8.39 -23.48 5.89
N HIS A 78 -7.49 -23.67 4.94
CA HIS A 78 -7.37 -24.91 4.20
C HIS A 78 -6.76 -25.93 5.16
N ALA A 79 -7.57 -26.45 6.08
CA ALA A 79 -7.22 -27.55 6.96
C ALA A 79 -7.00 -28.89 6.20
N ALA A 80 -6.98 -28.87 4.86
CA ALA A 80 -6.94 -30.08 4.03
C ALA A 80 -6.11 -29.99 2.73
N ALA A 81 -5.40 -28.90 2.41
CA ALA A 81 -4.64 -28.82 1.15
C ALA A 81 -3.24 -28.18 1.22
N ALA A 82 -2.67 -27.99 2.41
CA ALA A 82 -1.26 -27.61 2.55
C ALA A 82 -0.39 -28.87 2.45
N THR A 83 -0.13 -29.37 1.24
CA THR A 83 0.90 -30.40 1.01
C THR A 83 2.31 -29.81 1.04
N ALA A 84 2.45 -28.49 0.96
CA ALA A 84 3.72 -27.80 1.13
C ALA A 84 3.85 -27.31 2.59
N PRO A 85 4.94 -27.67 3.29
CA PRO A 85 5.16 -27.17 4.64
C PRO A 85 5.42 -25.66 4.63
N ALA A 86 5.07 -24.95 5.70
CA ALA A 86 5.20 -23.49 5.82
C ALA A 86 6.62 -22.93 5.56
N TRP A 87 7.65 -23.77 5.59
CA TRP A 87 9.03 -23.42 5.21
C TRP A 87 9.30 -23.44 3.69
N ALA A 88 8.33 -23.89 2.88
CA ALA A 88 8.42 -23.90 1.41
C ALA A 88 8.25 -22.49 0.80
N CYS A 89 7.84 -21.50 1.59
CA CYS A 89 7.84 -20.10 1.16
C CYS A 89 9.28 -19.67 0.82
N THR A 90 9.47 -19.22 -0.41
CA THR A 90 10.78 -18.73 -0.87
C THR A 90 11.08 -17.36 -0.28
N THR A 91 12.36 -17.06 -0.07
CA THR A 91 12.83 -15.71 0.30
C THR A 91 12.31 -14.64 -0.67
N GLN A 92 12.19 -14.98 -1.96
CA GLN A 92 11.66 -14.08 -2.98
C GLN A 92 10.19 -13.68 -2.75
N GLN A 93 9.33 -14.61 -2.30
CA GLN A 93 7.92 -14.30 -2.00
C GLN A 93 7.81 -13.33 -0.81
N VAL A 94 8.60 -13.56 0.24
CA VAL A 94 8.67 -12.67 1.40
C VAL A 94 9.14 -11.28 1.00
N LEU A 95 10.24 -11.18 0.25
CA LEU A 95 10.78 -9.90 -0.23
C LEU A 95 9.77 -9.17 -1.12
N SER A 96 9.08 -9.89 -2.00
CA SER A 96 8.02 -9.34 -2.85
C SER A 96 6.86 -8.78 -2.03
N GLY A 97 6.39 -9.52 -1.02
CA GLY A 97 5.32 -9.09 -0.13
C GLY A 97 5.66 -7.84 0.68
N ILE A 98 6.90 -7.75 1.17
CA ILE A 98 7.43 -6.55 1.84
C ILE A 98 7.48 -5.38 0.86
N GLY A 99 8.06 -5.59 -0.32
CA GLY A 99 8.18 -4.56 -1.36
C GLY A 99 6.82 -4.01 -1.80
N ALA A 100 5.85 -4.90 -2.04
CA ALA A 100 4.48 -4.53 -2.37
C ALA A 100 3.83 -3.70 -1.25
N GLY A 101 4.00 -4.12 0.01
CA GLY A 101 3.44 -3.41 1.17
C GLY A 101 3.97 -1.96 1.29
N ILE A 102 5.28 -1.77 1.09
CA ILE A 102 5.92 -0.46 1.10
C ILE A 102 5.46 0.38 -0.10
N TYR A 103 5.47 -0.20 -1.30
CA TYR A 103 5.14 0.49 -2.55
C TYR A 103 3.67 0.96 -2.59
N GLU A 104 2.74 0.06 -2.28
CA GLU A 104 1.32 0.38 -2.21
C GLU A 104 1.04 1.34 -1.05
N GLY A 105 1.77 1.21 0.06
CA GLY A 105 1.74 2.18 1.15
C GLY A 105 2.09 3.58 0.66
N PHE A 106 3.16 3.69 -0.12
CA PHE A 106 3.66 4.95 -0.65
C PHE A 106 2.66 5.60 -1.60
N ILE A 107 2.13 4.88 -2.60
CA ILE A 107 1.21 5.46 -3.59
C ILE A 107 -0.12 5.86 -2.94
N PHE A 108 -0.80 4.92 -2.30
CA PHE A 108 -2.18 5.14 -1.88
C PHE A 108 -2.27 5.99 -0.62
N ARG A 109 -1.23 6.04 0.21
CA ARG A 109 -1.26 6.81 1.46
C ARG A 109 -0.36 8.03 1.35
N MET A 110 0.95 7.84 1.27
CA MET A 110 1.87 8.99 1.32
C MET A 110 1.64 9.98 0.18
N LEU A 111 1.48 9.50 -1.05
CA LEU A 111 1.29 10.33 -2.22
C LEU A 111 -0.17 10.77 -2.36
N LEU A 112 -1.13 9.85 -2.44
CA LEU A 112 -2.53 10.20 -2.68
C LEU A 112 -3.15 11.01 -1.53
N ILE A 113 -3.05 10.55 -0.28
CA ILE A 113 -3.59 11.31 0.87
C ILE A 113 -2.80 12.61 1.02
N GLY A 114 -1.47 12.59 0.87
CA GLY A 114 -0.64 13.79 0.93
C GLY A 114 -1.05 14.87 -0.07
N ILE A 115 -1.29 14.50 -1.34
CA ILE A 115 -1.76 15.43 -2.38
C ILE A 115 -3.16 15.97 -2.07
N ILE A 116 -4.08 15.12 -1.62
CA ILE A 116 -5.43 15.55 -1.24
C ILE A 116 -5.34 16.57 -0.08
N MET A 117 -4.55 16.28 0.95
CA MET A 117 -4.36 17.20 2.08
C MET A 117 -3.73 18.52 1.64
N LEU A 118 -2.69 18.47 0.80
CA LEU A 118 -2.02 19.66 0.27
C LEU A 118 -2.99 20.57 -0.51
N ILE A 119 -3.82 19.98 -1.38
CA ILE A 119 -4.74 20.75 -2.21
C ILE A 119 -5.89 21.30 -1.35
N PHE A 120 -6.58 20.43 -0.62
CA PHE A 120 -7.86 20.80 0.00
C PHE A 120 -7.68 21.47 1.37
N VAL A 121 -6.66 21.11 2.14
CA VAL A 121 -6.38 21.76 3.43
C VAL A 121 -5.43 22.93 3.23
N ASP A 122 -4.25 22.71 2.65
CA ASP A 122 -3.21 23.74 2.64
C ASP A 122 -3.47 24.84 1.59
N ALA A 123 -3.99 24.49 0.41
CA ALA A 123 -4.27 25.48 -0.65
C ALA A 123 -5.70 26.06 -0.61
N LEU A 124 -6.70 25.26 -0.22
CA LEU A 124 -8.11 25.68 -0.20
C LEU A 124 -8.66 26.00 1.21
N GLY A 125 -7.93 25.68 2.28
CA GLY A 125 -8.31 26.01 3.65
C GLY A 125 -9.52 25.24 4.20
N LEU A 126 -9.82 24.06 3.65
CA LEU A 126 -10.93 23.22 4.14
C LEU A 126 -10.59 22.54 5.48
N ASP A 127 -11.62 22.07 6.18
CA ASP A 127 -11.46 21.39 7.46
C ASP A 127 -10.58 20.13 7.34
N LYS A 128 -9.53 20.08 8.15
CA LYS A 128 -8.52 19.03 8.14
C LYS A 128 -9.12 17.65 8.44
N HIS A 129 -10.07 17.56 9.36
CA HIS A 129 -10.63 16.28 9.79
C HIS A 129 -11.54 15.71 8.71
N ILE A 130 -12.40 16.54 8.12
CA ILE A 130 -13.28 16.14 7.01
C ILE A 130 -12.45 15.69 5.82
N VAL A 131 -11.45 16.48 5.40
CA VAL A 131 -10.60 16.13 4.26
C VAL A 131 -9.82 14.85 4.52
N ALA A 132 -9.25 14.68 5.73
CA ALA A 132 -8.52 13.46 6.07
C ALA A 132 -9.43 12.21 6.02
N THR A 133 -10.66 12.30 6.55
CA THR A 133 -11.62 11.18 6.48
C THR A 133 -11.97 10.84 5.04
N VAL A 134 -12.28 11.83 4.21
CA VAL A 134 -12.60 11.61 2.78
C VAL A 134 -11.39 11.03 2.04
N ALA A 135 -10.19 11.54 2.29
CA ALA A 135 -8.95 11.06 1.67
C ALA A 135 -8.67 9.60 2.03
N VAL A 136 -8.87 9.20 3.29
CA VAL A 136 -8.72 7.81 3.73
C VAL A 136 -9.72 6.90 3.05
N LEU A 137 -11.01 7.29 2.99
CA LEU A 137 -12.04 6.48 2.34
C LEU A 137 -11.81 6.35 0.83
N LEU A 138 -11.46 7.43 0.15
CA LEU A 138 -11.14 7.43 -1.27
C LEU A 138 -9.90 6.58 -1.57
N SER A 139 -8.84 6.75 -0.78
CA SER A 139 -7.62 5.94 -0.87
C SER A 139 -7.92 4.45 -0.70
N ALA A 140 -8.73 4.09 0.29
CA ALA A 140 -9.13 2.70 0.54
C ALA A 140 -9.93 2.09 -0.61
N ALA A 141 -10.87 2.85 -1.18
CA ALA A 141 -11.66 2.42 -2.33
C ALA A 141 -10.78 2.22 -3.57
N LEU A 142 -9.91 3.19 -3.90
CA LEU A 142 -8.98 3.09 -5.03
C LEU A 142 -7.97 1.95 -4.85
N PHE A 143 -7.45 1.76 -3.63
CA PHE A 143 -6.58 0.64 -3.30
C PHE A 143 -7.26 -0.71 -3.55
N SER A 144 -8.54 -0.84 -3.17
CA SER A 144 -9.31 -2.05 -3.43
C SER A 144 -9.53 -2.27 -4.93
N LEU A 145 -10.01 -1.23 -5.63
CA LEU A 145 -10.28 -1.29 -7.08
C LEU A 145 -9.03 -1.62 -7.90
N TYR A 146 -7.86 -1.10 -7.52
CA TYR A 146 -6.58 -1.36 -8.18
C TYR A 146 -6.23 -2.86 -8.27
N HIS A 147 -6.76 -3.69 -7.38
CA HIS A 147 -6.47 -5.11 -7.34
C HIS A 147 -7.36 -5.98 -8.23
N PHE A 148 -8.35 -5.37 -8.90
CA PHE A 148 -9.24 -6.10 -9.79
C PHE A 148 -8.85 -5.87 -11.25
N PRO A 149 -8.66 -6.94 -12.04
CA PRO A 149 -8.44 -6.83 -13.49
C PRO A 149 -9.64 -6.17 -14.18
N ALA A 150 -9.37 -5.58 -15.35
CA ALA A 150 -10.35 -4.81 -16.11
C ALA A 150 -11.59 -5.64 -16.48
N GLU A 151 -11.44 -6.93 -16.72
CA GLU A 151 -12.51 -7.86 -17.04
C GLU A 151 -13.52 -8.01 -15.88
N GLN A 152 -13.04 -8.02 -14.63
CA GLN A 152 -13.92 -8.05 -13.45
C GLN A 152 -14.62 -6.70 -13.26
N LEU A 153 -13.91 -5.58 -13.47
CA LEU A 153 -14.48 -4.23 -13.37
C LEU A 153 -15.50 -3.93 -14.48
N ALA A 154 -15.32 -4.51 -15.67
CA ALA A 154 -16.23 -4.42 -16.81
C ALA A 154 -17.43 -5.37 -16.71
N GLY A 155 -17.53 -6.18 -15.64
CA GLY A 155 -18.61 -7.15 -15.44
C GLY A 155 -18.56 -8.37 -16.35
N GLN A 156 -17.41 -8.64 -16.99
CA GLN A 156 -17.21 -9.80 -17.85
C GLN A 156 -16.92 -11.08 -17.05
N LEU A 157 -16.38 -10.92 -15.83
CA LEU A 157 -16.16 -11.99 -14.86
C LEU A 157 -16.90 -11.70 -13.55
N PRO A 158 -17.27 -12.73 -12.76
CA PRO A 158 -17.86 -12.53 -11.44
C PRO A 158 -16.97 -11.66 -10.54
N PHE A 159 -17.58 -10.67 -9.89
CA PHE A 159 -16.86 -9.77 -9.00
C PHE A 159 -16.65 -10.41 -7.61
N PRO A 160 -15.40 -10.58 -7.14
CA PRO A 160 -15.12 -11.23 -5.85
C PRO A 160 -15.33 -10.24 -4.69
N TRP A 161 -16.59 -10.05 -4.30
CA TRP A 161 -17.00 -9.09 -3.26
C TRP A 161 -16.24 -9.23 -1.93
N LYS A 162 -15.93 -10.45 -1.51
CA LYS A 162 -15.19 -10.70 -0.26
C LYS A 162 -13.80 -10.07 -0.27
N ASP A 163 -13.08 -10.22 -1.38
CA ASP A 163 -11.75 -9.63 -1.55
C ASP A 163 -11.83 -8.11 -1.64
N PHE A 164 -12.84 -7.58 -2.32
CA PHE A 164 -13.06 -6.14 -2.40
C PHE A 164 -13.32 -5.53 -1.03
N ILE A 165 -14.20 -6.16 -0.24
CA ILE A 165 -14.55 -5.72 1.12
C ILE A 165 -13.32 -5.82 2.03
N PHE A 166 -12.59 -6.93 2.00
CA PHE A 166 -11.34 -7.07 2.76
C PHE A 166 -10.37 -5.93 2.43
N ARG A 167 -10.09 -5.70 1.15
CA ARG A 167 -9.10 -4.72 0.70
C ARG A 167 -9.53 -3.29 1.03
N ALA A 168 -10.81 -2.98 0.90
CA ALA A 168 -11.36 -1.68 1.25
C ALA A 168 -11.24 -1.43 2.77
N LEU A 169 -11.66 -2.38 3.61
CA LEU A 169 -11.58 -2.25 5.07
C LEU A 169 -10.13 -2.21 5.58
N ALA A 170 -9.26 -3.08 5.04
CA ALA A 170 -7.83 -3.07 5.33
C ALA A 170 -7.18 -1.75 4.87
N GLY A 171 -7.56 -1.25 3.70
CA GLY A 171 -7.11 0.02 3.15
C GLY A 171 -7.49 1.20 4.05
N ALA A 172 -8.74 1.23 4.53
CA ALA A 172 -9.23 2.26 5.43
C ALA A 172 -8.49 2.22 6.78
N TYR A 173 -8.32 1.03 7.35
CA TYR A 173 -7.55 0.83 8.59
C TYR A 173 -6.10 1.34 8.44
N LEU A 174 -5.39 0.90 7.40
CA LEU A 174 -4.02 1.35 7.14
C LEU A 174 -3.94 2.86 6.86
N GLY A 175 -4.97 3.44 6.23
CA GLY A 175 -5.10 4.89 6.05
C GLY A 175 -5.26 5.63 7.37
N MET A 176 -6.06 5.12 8.30
CA MET A 176 -6.17 5.67 9.66
C MET A 176 -4.85 5.58 10.42
N VAL A 177 -4.16 4.43 10.36
CA VAL A 177 -2.81 4.27 10.96
C VAL A 177 -1.83 5.27 10.34
N TYR A 178 -1.89 5.50 9.04
CA TYR A 178 -1.05 6.50 8.36
C TYR A 178 -1.30 7.92 8.87
N VAL A 179 -2.56 8.34 8.96
CA VAL A 179 -2.91 9.70 9.45
C VAL A 179 -2.51 9.88 10.92
N ALA A 180 -2.65 8.84 11.75
CA ALA A 180 -2.37 8.91 13.17
C ALA A 180 -0.87 8.75 13.53
N ARG A 181 -0.15 7.86 12.84
CA ARG A 181 1.21 7.42 13.21
C ARG A 181 2.27 7.69 12.14
N GLY A 182 1.86 8.03 10.92
CA GLY A 182 2.74 8.29 9.78
C GLY A 182 3.06 7.05 8.94
N PHE A 183 3.89 7.28 7.91
CA PHE A 183 4.18 6.30 6.87
C PHE A 183 4.88 5.04 7.38
N GLY A 184 5.91 5.18 8.22
CA GLY A 184 6.74 4.04 8.62
C GLY A 184 5.95 2.94 9.35
N VAL A 185 5.07 3.30 10.29
CA VAL A 185 4.22 2.32 11.00
C VAL A 185 3.17 1.73 10.06
N SER A 186 2.47 2.55 9.26
CA SER A 186 1.46 2.06 8.32
C SER A 186 2.04 1.09 7.27
N ALA A 187 3.19 1.42 6.69
CA ALA A 187 3.90 0.55 5.76
C ALA A 187 4.42 -0.73 6.45
N GLY A 188 4.90 -0.61 7.69
CA GLY A 188 5.33 -1.75 8.50
C GLY A 188 4.19 -2.74 8.77
N VAL A 189 3.02 -2.27 9.21
CA VAL A 189 1.83 -3.10 9.41
C VAL A 189 1.46 -3.84 8.11
N HIS A 190 1.45 -3.12 6.99
CA HIS A 190 1.08 -3.70 5.70
C HIS A 190 2.08 -4.77 5.23
N ALA A 191 3.38 -4.47 5.29
CA ALA A 191 4.43 -5.41 4.91
C ALA A 191 4.42 -6.67 5.80
N LEU A 192 4.30 -6.51 7.12
CA LEU A 192 4.22 -7.63 8.06
C LEU A 192 2.98 -8.48 7.83
N PHE A 193 1.84 -7.87 7.54
CA PHE A 193 0.63 -8.61 7.20
C PHE A 193 0.79 -9.39 5.87
N ASN A 194 1.43 -8.82 4.86
CA ASN A 194 1.73 -9.54 3.62
C ASN A 194 2.63 -10.76 3.86
N VAL A 195 3.67 -10.59 4.69
CA VAL A 195 4.55 -11.70 5.09
C VAL A 195 3.75 -12.78 5.81
N TYR A 196 2.91 -12.40 6.79
CA TYR A 196 2.04 -13.32 7.51
C TYR A 196 1.14 -14.14 6.57
N VAL A 197 0.43 -13.46 5.66
CA VAL A 197 -0.43 -14.12 4.67
C VAL A 197 0.36 -15.05 3.75
N THR A 198 1.59 -14.66 3.37
CA THR A 198 2.46 -15.46 2.49
C THR A 198 3.00 -16.72 3.17
N VAL A 199 3.19 -16.69 4.49
CA VAL A 199 3.69 -17.83 5.28
C VAL A 199 2.56 -18.78 5.69
N VAL A 200 1.35 -18.25 5.89
CA VAL A 200 0.20 -19.01 6.42
C VAL A 200 -0.67 -19.63 5.33
N ASN A 201 -0.66 -19.08 4.10
CA ASN A 201 -1.33 -19.66 2.93
C ASN A 201 -0.39 -20.51 2.09
#